data_AF-A0A537XY98-F1
#
_entry.id   AF-A0A537XY98-F1
#
_cell.length_a   1.000
_cell.length_b   1.000
_cell.length_c   1.000
_cell.angle_alpha   90.00
_cell.angle_beta   90.00
_cell.angle_gamma   90.00
#
_symmetry.space_group_name_H-M   'P 1'
#
loop_
_entity.id
_entity.type
_entity.pdbx_description
1 polymer ?
#
loop_
_entity_poly.entity_id
_entity_poly.type
_entity_poly.pdbx_seq_one_letter_code
_entity_poly.pdbx_strand_id
1 'polypeptide(L)'
;AMAPPGVEIHLGIVRDEQFGPLVLVAAGGVLVEVLSDRRLAVPPLDQARARRLIDRLEVRPLLDGVRGQPPADIDSLTRAVVALSWLAHDLGEHIEALDANPVIVGV
;
A
#
# COMPACT_ATOMS: atom_id res chain seq x y z
N ALA A 1 0.66 -9.20 20.99
CA ALA A 1 0.18 -7.84 21.29
C ALA A 1 -0.34 -7.22 20.01
N MET A 2 -1.36 -6.36 20.07
CA MET A 2 -1.86 -5.61 18.90
C MET A 2 -0.87 -4.50 18.54
N ALA A 3 -0.81 -4.13 17.26
CA ALA A 3 0.00 -2.99 16.83
C ALA A 3 -0.54 -1.68 17.46
N PRO A 4 0.34 -0.73 17.81
CA PRO A 4 -0.08 0.58 18.29
C PRO A 4 -0.84 1.34 17.18
N PRO A 5 -1.63 2.38 17.52
CA PRO A 5 -2.31 3.20 16.52
C PRO A 5 -1.34 3.83 15.52
N GLY A 6 -1.79 3.98 14.28
CA GLY A 6 -1.04 4.61 13.19
C GLY A 6 -1.97 4.87 12.00
N VAL A 7 -1.40 5.31 10.88
CA VAL A 7 -2.18 5.48 9.64
C VAL A 7 -2.48 4.10 9.06
N GLU A 8 -3.74 3.81 8.78
CA GLU A 8 -4.15 2.55 8.15
C GLU A 8 -4.01 2.64 6.63
N ILE A 9 -3.35 1.63 6.05
CA ILE A 9 -3.16 1.45 4.61
C ILE A 9 -3.61 0.03 4.26
N HIS A 10 -4.21 -0.15 3.10
CA HIS A 10 -4.51 -1.44 2.52
C HIS A 10 -3.45 -1.73 1.44
N LEU A 11 -2.74 -2.84 1.60
CA LEU A 11 -1.84 -3.39 0.59
C LEU A 11 -2.40 -4.69 0.06
N GLY A 12 -2.38 -4.89 -1.26
CA GLY A 12 -2.91 -6.11 -1.85
C GLY A 12 -2.28 -6.50 -3.17
N ILE A 13 -2.63 -7.70 -3.61
CA ILE A 13 -2.40 -8.21 -4.97
C ILE A 13 -3.77 -8.54 -5.54
N VAL A 14 -4.04 -8.05 -6.74
CA VAL A 14 -5.25 -8.37 -7.50
C VAL A 14 -4.85 -8.85 -8.89
N ARG A 15 -5.63 -9.74 -9.49
CA ARG A 15 -5.38 -10.20 -10.86
C ARG A 15 -6.23 -9.42 -11.86
N ASP A 16 -5.56 -8.94 -12.91
CA ASP A 16 -6.15 -8.35 -14.09
C ASP A 16 -6.01 -9.32 -15.28
N GLU A 17 -7.04 -9.40 -16.12
CA GLU A 17 -7.07 -10.34 -17.25
C GLU A 17 -5.98 -10.08 -18.31
N GLN A 18 -5.54 -8.83 -18.47
CA GLN A 18 -4.54 -8.43 -19.46
C GLN A 18 -3.15 -8.33 -18.87
N PHE A 19 -3.05 -7.80 -17.65
CA PHE A 19 -1.75 -7.50 -17.01
C PHE A 19 -1.28 -8.57 -16.02
N GLY A 20 -2.12 -9.54 -15.69
CA GLY A 20 -1.82 -10.54 -14.66
C GLY A 20 -1.86 -9.91 -13.25
N PRO A 21 -0.99 -10.31 -12.32
CA PRO A 21 -1.00 -9.78 -10.96
C PRO A 21 -0.61 -8.30 -10.93
N LEU A 22 -1.38 -7.49 -10.20
CA LEU A 22 -1.17 -6.07 -9.94
C LEU A 22 -1.03 -5.83 -8.43
N VAL A 23 -0.12 -4.93 -8.06
CA VAL A 23 -0.01 -4.45 -6.67
C VAL A 23 -1.01 -3.33 -6.44
N LEU A 24 -1.81 -3.48 -5.39
CA LEU A 24 -2.74 -2.49 -4.86
C LEU A 24 -2.12 -1.79 -3.66
N VAL A 25 -2.15 -0.45 -3.68
CA VAL A 25 -1.91 0.40 -2.51
C VAL A 25 -3.11 1.31 -2.38
N ALA A 26 -3.83 1.20 -1.28
CA ALA A 26 -5.01 1.99 -1.01
C ALA A 26 -4.99 2.51 0.42
N ALA A 27 -5.72 3.57 0.67
CA ALA A 27 -5.91 4.02 2.04
C ALA A 27 -6.83 3.06 2.81
N GLY A 28 -6.55 2.88 4.11
CA GLY A 28 -7.37 2.09 5.02
C GLY A 28 -8.31 2.95 5.87
N GLY A 29 -9.25 2.29 6.53
CA GLY A 29 -10.21 2.91 7.44
C GLY A 29 -11.51 3.38 6.78
N VAL A 30 -12.59 3.35 7.57
CA VAL A 30 -13.99 3.51 7.12
C VAL A 30 -14.23 4.80 6.34
N LEU A 31 -13.65 5.93 6.77
CA LEU A 31 -13.88 7.22 6.12
C LEU A 31 -13.18 7.32 4.75
N VAL A 32 -12.14 6.51 4.51
CA VAL A 32 -11.36 6.59 3.27
C VAL A 32 -11.82 5.59 2.21
N GLU A 33 -12.47 4.50 2.61
CA GLU A 33 -13.13 3.59 1.66
C GLU A 33 -14.13 4.32 0.74
N VAL A 34 -14.76 5.39 1.24
CA VAL A 34 -15.68 6.24 0.45
C VAL A 34 -14.94 7.05 -0.62
N LEU A 35 -13.68 7.43 -0.39
CA LEU A 35 -12.87 8.21 -1.33
C LEU A 35 -12.37 7.37 -2.52
N SER A 36 -12.45 6.03 -2.44
CA SER A 36 -11.90 5.14 -3.46
C SER A 36 -10.42 5.43 -3.77
N ASP A 37 -9.66 5.89 -2.76
CA ASP A 37 -8.26 6.27 -2.88
C ASP A 37 -7.37 5.01 -2.99
N ARG A 38 -7.15 4.59 -4.23
CA ARG A 38 -6.33 3.44 -4.58
C ARG A 38 -5.42 3.70 -5.75
N ARG A 39 -4.27 3.03 -5.75
CA ARG A 39 -3.28 3.03 -6.82
C ARG A 39 -2.92 1.59 -7.14
N LEU A 40 -2.88 1.27 -8.44
CA LEU A 40 -2.48 -0.03 -8.97
C LEU A 40 -1.17 0.11 -9.73
N ALA A 41 -0.34 -0.93 -9.69
CA ALA A 41 0.86 -0.99 -10.51
C ALA A 41 1.25 -2.42 -10.89
N VAL A 42 1.78 -2.56 -12.11
CA VAL A 42 2.36 -3.80 -12.61
C VAL A 42 3.69 -4.07 -11.89
N PRO A 43 3.85 -5.23 -11.22
CA PRO A 43 5.10 -5.64 -10.59
C PRO A 43 6.16 -6.09 -11.62
N PRO A 44 7.45 -6.15 -11.23
CA PRO A 44 7.98 -5.72 -9.93
C PRO A 44 8.16 -4.19 -9.87
N LEU A 45 8.20 -3.65 -8.66
CA LEU A 45 8.43 -2.23 -8.39
C LEU A 45 9.80 -2.02 -7.76
N ASP A 46 10.49 -0.96 -8.19
CA ASP A 46 11.63 -0.42 -7.44
C ASP A 46 11.15 0.55 -6.34
N GLN A 47 12.07 0.95 -5.46
CA GLN A 47 11.75 1.90 -4.38
C GLN A 47 11.19 3.23 -4.92
N ALA A 48 11.72 3.74 -6.02
CA ALA A 48 11.29 5.02 -6.58
C ALA A 48 9.84 4.96 -7.10
N ARG A 49 9.44 3.85 -7.75
CA ARG A 49 8.09 3.65 -8.27
C ARG A 49 7.10 3.35 -7.15
N ALA A 50 7.50 2.57 -6.14
CA ALA A 50 6.71 2.35 -4.93
C ALA A 50 6.45 3.66 -4.18
N ARG A 51 7.48 4.48 -3.98
CA ARG A 51 7.36 5.80 -3.35
C ARG A 51 6.40 6.72 -4.13
N ARG A 52 6.52 6.76 -5.47
CA ARG A 52 5.59 7.52 -6.33
C ARG A 52 4.14 7.02 -6.32
N LEU A 53 3.88 5.77 -5.95
CA LEU A 53 2.50 5.28 -5.76
C LEU A 53 1.93 5.82 -4.45
N ILE A 54 2.71 5.73 -3.38
CA ILE A 54 2.34 6.24 -2.05
C ILE A 54 2.12 7.77 -2.10
N ASP A 55 3.02 8.51 -2.75
CA ASP A 55 2.92 9.97 -2.89
C ASP A 55 1.70 10.43 -3.70
N ARG A 56 1.08 9.53 -4.46
CA ARG A 56 -0.15 9.80 -5.24
C ARG A 56 -1.42 9.48 -4.49
N LEU A 57 -1.36 8.90 -3.29
CA LEU A 57 -2.55 8.70 -2.47
C LEU A 57 -3.13 10.05 -2.04
N GLU A 58 -4.44 10.17 -2.05
CA GLU A 58 -5.14 11.33 -1.49
C GLU A 58 -4.91 11.43 0.02
N VAL A 59 -4.72 10.31 0.71
CA VAL A 59 -4.33 10.29 2.14
C VAL A 59 -2.86 10.58 2.41
N ARG A 60 -2.04 10.84 1.40
CA ARG A 60 -0.61 11.15 1.60
C ARG A 60 -0.34 12.21 2.68
N PRO A 61 -1.15 13.29 2.83
CA PRO A 61 -0.98 14.25 3.92
C PRO A 61 -1.17 13.66 5.33
N LEU A 62 -1.95 12.58 5.50
CA LEU A 62 -2.05 11.88 6.79
C LEU A 62 -0.74 11.18 7.16
N LEU A 63 -0.02 10.66 6.14
CA LEU A 63 1.29 10.03 6.32
C LEU A 63 2.40 11.06 6.64
N ASP A 64 2.21 12.34 6.29
CA ASP A 64 3.12 13.44 6.70
C ASP A 64 2.92 13.86 8.17
N GLY A 65 1.86 13.36 8.82
CA GLY A 65 1.44 13.80 10.14
C GLY A 65 0.46 14.97 10.06
N VAL A 66 -0.64 14.86 10.79
CA VAL A 66 -1.66 15.92 10.91
C VAL A 66 -1.85 16.30 12.37
N ARG A 67 -2.25 17.57 12.60
CA ARG A 67 -2.58 18.09 13.94
C ARG A 67 -1.46 17.90 14.98
N GLY A 68 -0.20 18.05 14.56
CA GLY A 68 0.97 17.93 15.44
C GLY A 68 1.45 16.51 15.71
N GLN A 69 0.86 15.50 15.04
CA GLN A 69 1.38 14.14 15.07
C GLN A 69 2.66 14.02 14.23
N PRO A 70 3.61 13.15 14.64
CA PRO A 70 4.79 12.87 13.83
C PRO A 70 4.43 12.19 12.50
N PRO A 71 5.27 12.34 11.47
CA PRO A 71 5.08 11.65 10.20
C PRO A 71 5.19 10.13 10.38
N ALA A 72 4.50 9.38 9.53
CA ALA A 72 4.59 7.94 9.49
C ALA A 72 5.90 7.49 8.80
N ASP A 73 6.36 6.26 9.08
CA ASP A 73 7.54 5.67 8.43
C ASP A 73 7.22 5.24 6.99
N ILE A 74 7.24 6.23 6.09
CA ILE A 74 7.00 6.06 4.66
C ILE A 74 8.07 5.17 4.01
N ASP A 75 9.27 5.11 4.56
CA ASP A 75 10.35 4.29 4.01
C ASP A 75 10.09 2.81 4.30
N SER A 76 9.60 2.47 5.49
CA SER A 76 9.10 1.12 5.81
C SER A 76 7.91 0.74 4.94
N LEU A 77 6.94 1.64 4.76
CA LEU A 77 5.81 1.39 3.85
C LEU A 77 6.31 1.15 2.41
N THR A 78 7.24 1.96 1.93
CA THR A 78 7.84 1.81 0.58
C THR A 78 8.51 0.46 0.43
N ARG A 79 9.28 -0.01 1.43
CA ARG A 79 9.89 -1.33 1.43
C ARG A 79 8.84 -2.46 1.41
N ALA A 80 7.75 -2.31 2.15
CA ALA A 80 6.66 -3.29 2.15
C ALA A 80 5.99 -3.40 0.77
N VAL A 81 5.72 -2.27 0.11
CA VAL A 81 5.17 -2.24 -1.26
C VAL A 81 6.12 -2.89 -2.27
N VAL A 82 7.43 -2.62 -2.17
CA VAL A 82 8.43 -3.29 -3.02
C VAL A 82 8.43 -4.79 -2.79
N ALA A 83 8.46 -5.25 -1.53
CA ALA A 83 8.44 -6.67 -1.20
C ALA A 83 7.17 -7.36 -1.70
N LEU A 84 6.01 -6.71 -1.55
CA LEU A 84 4.75 -7.22 -2.08
C LEU A 84 4.75 -7.32 -3.61
N SER A 85 5.38 -6.37 -4.30
CA SER A 85 5.53 -6.42 -5.75
C SER A 85 6.41 -7.57 -6.23
N TRP A 86 7.47 -7.89 -5.49
CA TRP A 86 8.30 -9.05 -5.80
C TRP A 86 7.57 -10.36 -5.51
N LEU A 87 6.81 -10.43 -4.42
CA LEU A 87 5.95 -11.58 -4.14
C LEU A 87 4.93 -11.82 -5.27
N ALA A 88 4.28 -10.75 -5.75
CA ALA A 88 3.35 -10.83 -6.87
C ALA A 88 4.04 -11.31 -8.17
N HIS A 89 5.24 -10.79 -8.45
CA HIS A 89 6.04 -11.19 -9.61
C HIS A 89 6.47 -12.65 -9.55
N ASP A 90 7.01 -13.08 -8.41
CA ASP A 90 7.59 -14.42 -8.23
C ASP A 90 6.51 -15.52 -8.23
N LEU A 91 5.33 -15.23 -7.66
CA LEU A 91 4.21 -16.17 -7.65
C LEU A 91 3.45 -16.21 -8.98
N GLY A 92 3.35 -15.09 -9.70
CA GLY A 92 2.75 -15.05 -11.04
C GLY A 92 1.35 -15.67 -11.12
N GLU A 93 1.22 -16.78 -11.85
CA GLU A 93 -0.03 -17.55 -12.00
C GLU A 93 -0.47 -18.30 -10.73
N HIS A 94 0.41 -18.43 -9.74
CA HIS A 94 0.11 -19.12 -8.49
C HIS A 94 -0.58 -18.26 -7.43
N ILE A 95 -0.76 -16.96 -7.69
CA ILE A 95 -1.46 -16.03 -6.80
C ILE A 95 -2.63 -15.36 -7.51
N GLU A 96 -3.83 -15.57 -6.99
CA GLU A 96 -5.04 -14.92 -7.49
C GLU A 96 -5.23 -13.55 -6.82
N ALA A 97 -5.11 -13.54 -5.50
CA ALA A 97 -5.23 -12.33 -4.69
C ALA A 97 -4.46 -12.46 -3.38
N LEU A 98 -4.11 -11.30 -2.81
CA LEU A 98 -3.67 -11.15 -1.43
C LEU A 98 -4.24 -9.86 -0.89
N ASP A 99 -4.72 -9.88 0.34
CA ASP A 99 -5.23 -8.70 1.03
C ASP A 99 -4.56 -8.59 2.41
N ALA A 100 -3.88 -7.46 2.62
CA ALA A 100 -3.38 -7.02 3.90
C ALA A 100 -4.10 -5.72 4.27
N ASN A 101 -5.18 -5.85 5.04
CA ASN A 101 -6.02 -4.76 5.49
C ASN A 101 -6.50 -4.98 6.94
N PRO A 102 -6.13 -4.13 7.93
CA PRO A 102 -5.26 -2.96 7.78
C PRO A 102 -3.77 -3.30 7.92
N VAL A 103 -2.92 -2.59 7.18
CA VAL A 103 -1.50 -2.37 7.49
C VAL A 103 -1.39 -1.06 8.25
N ILE A 104 -0.93 -1.13 9.50
CA ILE A 104 -0.73 0.05 10.33
C ILE A 104 0.67 0.60 10.11
N VAL A 105 0.76 1.82 9.61
CA VAL A 105 2.03 2.54 9.41
C VAL A 105 2.32 3.34 10.68
N GLY A 106 3.33 2.88 11.42
CA GLY A 106 3.84 3.56 12.61
C GLY A 106 4.67 4.80 12.28
N VAL A 107 5.23 5.42 13.33
CA VAL A 107 6.06 6.63 13.29
C VAL A 107 7.54 6.29 13.39
#